data_AF-A0A372RLE7-F1
#
_entry.id   AF-A0A372RLE7-F1
#
_cell.length_a   1.000
_cell.length_b   1.000
_cell.length_c   1.000
_cell.angle_alpha   90.00
_cell.angle_beta   90.00
_cell.angle_gamma   90.00
#
_symmetry.space_group_name_H-M   'P 1'
#
loop_
_entity.id
_entity.type
_entity.pdbx_description
1 polymer ?
#
loop_
_entity_poly.entity_id
_entity_poly.type
_entity_poly.pdbx_seq_one_letter_code
_entity_poly.pdbx_strand_id
1 'polypeptide(L)'
;SYMAPEVIRGYQYTKASDIYSFGIIINESLSEEIPFNNIPHDEYLAVEICKGFRPKISEIIPELLASLIMKCWDAKAENRPTAKELYQIIKKWDEEEVDSNSEIYSQM
;
A
#
# COMPACT_ATOMS: atom_id res chain seq x y z
N SER A 1 1.11 9.31 -7.62
CA SER A 1 0.77 10.15 -6.45
C SER A 1 0.82 9.31 -5.19
N TYR A 2 1.42 9.82 -4.12
CA TYR A 2 1.52 9.14 -2.82
C TYR A 2 0.48 9.63 -1.81
N MET A 3 -0.24 10.73 -2.12
CA MET A 3 -1.17 11.35 -1.19
C MET A 3 -2.46 10.54 -1.04
N ALA A 4 -2.92 10.43 0.20
CA ALA A 4 -4.19 9.78 0.51
C ALA A 4 -5.40 10.58 -0.04
N PRO A 5 -6.52 9.91 -0.37
CA PRO A 5 -7.71 10.54 -0.92
C PRO A 5 -8.29 11.69 -0.07
N GLU A 6 -8.22 11.59 1.25
CA GLU A 6 -8.67 12.64 2.16
C GLU A 6 -7.74 13.86 2.13
N VAL A 7 -6.42 13.66 2.02
CA VAL A 7 -5.46 14.75 1.90
C VAL A 7 -5.64 15.49 0.57
N ILE A 8 -5.86 14.75 -0.52
CA ILE A 8 -6.17 15.33 -1.84
C ILE A 8 -7.43 16.21 -1.78
N ARG A 9 -8.42 15.85 -0.96
CA ARG A 9 -9.64 16.64 -0.73
C ARG A 9 -9.43 17.86 0.19
N GLY A 10 -8.21 18.12 0.64
CA GLY A 10 -7.86 19.26 1.50
C GLY A 10 -8.03 19.00 2.99
N TYR A 11 -8.29 17.76 3.43
CA TYR A 11 -8.23 17.43 4.85
C TYR A 11 -6.79 17.39 5.35
N GLN A 12 -6.61 17.55 6.66
CA GLN A 12 -5.30 17.51 7.30
C GLN A 12 -4.67 16.11 7.20
N TYR A 13 -3.34 16.08 7.16
CA TYR A 13 -2.59 14.83 7.28
C TYR A 13 -2.86 14.16 8.63
N THR A 14 -2.92 12.83 8.59
CA THR A 14 -3.13 11.98 9.75
C THR A 14 -2.17 10.80 9.72
N LYS A 15 -2.05 10.07 10.83
CA LYS A 15 -1.30 8.81 10.84
C LYS A 15 -1.81 7.84 9.77
N ALA A 16 -3.12 7.81 9.51
CA ALA A 16 -3.69 6.94 8.48
C ALA A 16 -3.34 7.40 7.05
N SER A 17 -3.11 8.68 6.79
CA SER A 17 -2.61 9.14 5.48
C SER A 17 -1.15 8.77 5.26
N ASP A 18 -0.34 8.72 6.33
CA ASP A 18 1.03 8.22 6.24
C ASP A 18 1.04 6.73 5.89
N ILE A 19 0.13 5.95 6.47
CA ILE A 19 -0.04 4.52 6.14
C ILE A 19 -0.45 4.31 4.68
N TYR A 20 -1.34 5.14 4.15
CA TYR A 20 -1.66 5.12 2.73
C TYR A 20 -0.41 5.31 1.87
N SER A 21 0.37 6.35 2.18
CA SER A 21 1.60 6.68 1.46
C SER A 21 2.61 5.52 1.54
N PHE A 22 2.72 4.89 2.71
CA PHE A 22 3.57 3.72 2.92
C PHE A 22 3.16 2.54 2.06
N GLY A 23 1.86 2.25 1.93
CA GLY A 23 1.35 1.22 1.01
C GLY A 23 1.73 1.48 -0.45
N ILE A 24 1.67 2.74 -0.89
CA ILE A 24 2.11 3.14 -2.24
C ILE A 24 3.62 2.89 -2.43
N ILE A 25 4.44 3.24 -1.43
CA ILE A 25 5.89 3.04 -1.44
C ILE A 25 6.26 1.56 -1.47
N ILE A 26 5.57 0.71 -0.69
CA ILE A 26 5.80 -0.74 -0.74
C ILE A 26 5.53 -1.26 -2.14
N ASN A 27 4.39 -0.88 -2.74
CA ASN A 27 4.05 -1.32 -4.09
C ASN A 27 5.12 -0.90 -5.11
N GLU A 28 5.53 0.38 -5.08
CA GLU A 28 6.59 0.90 -5.94
C GLU A 28 7.93 0.16 -5.74
N SER A 29 8.31 -0.12 -4.49
CA SER A 29 9.56 -0.81 -4.16
C SER A 29 9.58 -2.24 -4.71
N LEU A 30 8.44 -2.93 -4.64
CA LEU A 30 8.32 -4.32 -5.10
C LEU A 30 8.12 -4.44 -6.61
N SER A 31 7.44 -3.48 -7.24
CA SER A 31 7.23 -3.48 -8.69
C SER A 31 8.39 -2.83 -9.46
N GLU A 32 9.24 -2.05 -8.79
CA GLU A 32 10.22 -1.15 -9.41
C GLU A 32 9.59 -0.17 -10.42
N GLU A 33 8.29 0.11 -10.25
CA GLU A 33 7.51 0.98 -11.13
C GLU A 33 6.94 2.17 -10.37
N ILE A 34 7.15 3.37 -10.91
CA ILE A 34 6.60 4.61 -10.34
C ILE A 34 5.05 4.51 -10.36
N PRO A 35 4.36 4.80 -9.24
CA PRO A 35 2.92 4.70 -9.16
C PRO A 35 2.26 5.70 -10.12
N PHE A 36 1.46 5.15 -11.04
CA PHE A 36 0.79 5.90 -12.12
C PHE A 36 1.75 6.50 -13.17
N ASN A 37 2.92 5.89 -13.41
CA ASN A 37 3.95 6.36 -14.35
C ASN A 37 3.45 6.83 -15.74
N ASN A 38 2.37 6.24 -16.24
CA ASN A 38 1.81 6.51 -17.57
C ASN A 38 0.68 7.56 -17.57
N ILE A 39 0.38 8.18 -16.42
CA ILE A 39 -0.74 9.11 -16.26
C ILE A 39 -0.20 10.46 -15.76
N PRO A 40 -0.55 11.60 -16.40
CA PRO A 40 -0.20 12.91 -15.87
C PRO A 40 -0.67 13.10 -14.42
N HIS A 41 0.19 13.69 -13.59
CA HIS A 41 -0.13 13.98 -12.19
C HIS A 41 -0.88 15.31 -12.06
N ASP A 42 -2.09 15.35 -12.61
CA ASP A 42 -2.96 16.52 -12.64
C ASP A 42 -4.24 16.33 -11.80
N GLU A 43 -5.16 17.30 -11.88
CA GLU A 43 -6.44 17.25 -11.18
C GLU A 43 -7.29 16.05 -11.58
N TYR A 44 -7.17 15.57 -12.83
CA TYR A 44 -7.91 14.39 -13.28
C TYR A 44 -7.46 13.15 -12.51
N LEU A 45 -6.15 12.89 -12.43
CA LEU A 45 -5.63 11.78 -11.63
C LEU A 45 -6.03 11.91 -10.14
N ALA A 46 -5.99 13.14 -9.59
CA ALA A 46 -6.40 13.39 -8.22
C ALA A 46 -7.88 13.00 -7.98
N VAL A 47 -8.78 13.37 -8.89
CA VAL A 47 -10.20 12.98 -8.85
C VAL A 47 -10.38 11.47 -8.94
N GLU A 48 -9.67 10.80 -9.84
CA GLU A 48 -9.76 9.34 -10.00
C GLU A 48 -9.27 8.58 -8.76
N ILE A 49 -8.18 9.02 -8.13
CA ILE A 49 -7.70 8.46 -6.85
C ILE A 49 -8.78 8.60 -5.76
N CYS A 50 -9.42 9.77 -5.69
CA CYS A 50 -10.53 10.02 -4.77
C CYS A 50 -11.74 9.11 -5.03
N LYS A 51 -11.97 8.67 -6.28
CA LYS A 51 -13.03 7.71 -6.65
C LYS A 51 -12.66 6.25 -6.42
N GLY A 52 -11.43 5.96 -6.00
CA GLY A 52 -10.98 4.59 -5.72
C GLY A 52 -9.98 4.03 -6.73
N PHE A 53 -9.51 4.82 -7.69
CA PHE A 53 -8.44 4.38 -8.58
C PHE A 53 -7.14 4.15 -7.79
N ARG A 54 -6.43 3.06 -8.07
CA ARG A 54 -5.22 2.62 -7.36
C ARG A 54 -4.14 2.18 -8.34
N PRO A 55 -2.86 2.21 -7.97
CA PRO A 55 -1.81 1.61 -8.79
C PRO A 55 -2.06 0.12 -9.01
N LYS A 56 -1.56 -0.41 -10.13
CA LYS A 56 -1.56 -1.85 -10.38
C LYS A 56 -0.59 -2.53 -9.41
N ILE A 57 -1.03 -3.63 -8.81
CA ILE A 57 -0.15 -4.57 -8.11
C ILE A 57 0.30 -5.60 -9.14
N SER A 58 1.61 -5.85 -9.24
CA SER A 58 2.16 -6.85 -10.16
C SER A 58 1.80 -8.26 -9.71
N GLU A 59 1.53 -9.16 -10.65
CA GLU A 59 1.19 -10.57 -10.37
C GLU A 59 2.36 -11.35 -9.76
N ILE A 60 3.58 -10.82 -9.86
CA ILE A 60 4.77 -11.40 -9.21
C ILE A 60 4.83 -11.12 -7.71
N ILE A 61 4.03 -10.16 -7.20
CA ILE A 61 4.02 -9.81 -5.79
C ILE A 61 3.22 -10.90 -5.05
N PRO A 62 3.79 -11.52 -3.99
CA PRO A 62 3.09 -12.50 -3.17
C PRO A 62 1.73 -12.00 -2.69
N GLU A 63 0.71 -12.88 -2.71
CA GLU A 63 -0.68 -12.51 -2.39
C GLU A 63 -0.81 -11.89 -1.00
N LEU A 64 -0.01 -12.39 -0.05
CA LEU A 64 0.09 -11.87 1.31
C LEU A 64 0.54 -10.39 1.34
N LEU A 65 1.57 -10.04 0.57
CA LEU A 65 2.08 -8.66 0.46
C LEU A 65 1.08 -7.79 -0.31
N ALA A 66 0.52 -8.28 -1.41
CA ALA A 66 -0.52 -7.60 -2.18
C ALA A 66 -1.71 -7.24 -1.29
N SER A 67 -2.16 -8.17 -0.46
CA SER A 67 -3.26 -7.97 0.51
C SER A 67 -2.92 -6.90 1.55
N LEU A 68 -1.68 -6.86 2.05
CA LEU A 68 -1.24 -5.84 3.00
C LEU A 68 -1.18 -4.45 2.36
N ILE A 69 -0.62 -4.34 1.16
CA ILE A 69 -0.59 -3.11 0.35
C ILE A 69 -2.03 -2.61 0.16
N MET A 70 -2.95 -3.49 -0.23
CA MET A 70 -4.37 -3.15 -0.41
C MET A 70 -5.03 -2.58 0.83
N LYS A 71 -4.73 -3.16 2.01
CA LYS A 71 -5.21 -2.64 3.30
C LYS A 71 -4.62 -1.27 3.64
N CYS A 72 -3.35 -1.04 3.32
CA CYS A 72 -2.68 0.24 3.61
C CYS A 72 -3.34 1.40 2.85
N TRP A 73 -3.77 1.18 1.61
CA TRP A 73 -4.35 2.23 0.76
C TRP A 73 -5.88 2.15 0.61
N ASP A 74 -6.57 1.58 1.60
CA ASP A 74 -8.03 1.55 1.66
C ASP A 74 -8.61 2.98 1.52
N ALA A 75 -9.74 3.09 0.83
CA ALA A 75 -10.44 4.35 0.63
C ALA A 75 -10.87 5.01 1.95
N LYS A 76 -11.21 4.21 2.96
CA LYS A 76 -11.55 4.64 4.31
C LYS A 76 -10.31 4.62 5.19
N ALA A 77 -9.98 5.76 5.77
CA ALA A 77 -8.78 5.92 6.60
C ALA A 77 -8.80 5.02 7.84
N GLU A 78 -9.98 4.77 8.41
CA GLU A 78 -10.21 3.93 9.58
C GLU A 78 -10.01 2.43 9.33
N ASN A 79 -10.06 1.98 8.07
CA ASN A 79 -9.82 0.58 7.71
C ASN A 79 -8.33 0.27 7.57
N ARG A 80 -7.49 1.30 7.48
CA ARG A 80 -6.04 1.14 7.29
C ARG A 80 -5.42 0.66 8.61
N PRO A 81 -4.43 -0.24 8.56
CA PRO A 81 -3.73 -0.68 9.76
C PRO A 81 -2.98 0.50 10.38
N THR A 82 -2.71 0.42 11.67
CA THR A 82 -1.77 1.32 12.33
C THR A 82 -0.32 0.93 11.99
N ALA A 83 0.61 1.86 12.16
CA ALA A 83 2.04 1.57 12.01
C ALA A 83 2.51 0.43 12.94
N LYS A 84 1.90 0.31 14.12
CA LYS A 84 2.18 -0.77 15.07
C LYS A 84 1.72 -2.13 14.53
N GLU A 85 0.51 -2.22 14.00
CA GLU A 85 0.00 -3.45 13.40
C GLU A 85 0.82 -3.85 12.16
N LEU A 86 1.16 -2.88 11.31
CA LEU A 86 2.05 -3.10 10.16
C LEU A 86 3.40 -3.68 10.59
N TYR A 87 4.04 -3.05 11.58
CA TYR A 87 5.30 -3.55 12.12
C TYR A 87 5.18 -4.97 12.66
N GLN A 88 4.11 -5.29 13.39
CA GLN A 88 3.88 -6.63 13.93
C GLN A 88 3.69 -7.67 12.83
N ILE A 89 2.96 -7.33 11.76
CA ILE A 89 2.75 -8.21 10.61
C ILE A 89 4.08 -8.48 9.90
N ILE A 90 4.81 -7.42 9.54
CA ILE A 90 6.08 -7.54 8.80
C ILE A 90 7.13 -8.27 9.64
N LYS A 91 7.23 -7.94 10.93
CA LYS A 91 8.16 -8.63 11.84
C LYS A 91 7.84 -10.12 11.97
N LYS A 92 6.56 -10.47 12.07
CA LYS A 92 6.15 -11.88 12.10
C LYS A 92 6.62 -12.61 10.84
N TRP A 93 6.52 -11.96 9.68
CA TRP A 93 6.96 -12.54 8.41
C TRP A 93 8.47 -12.72 8.32
N ASP A 94 9.24 -11.73 8.77
CA ASP A 94 10.70 -11.81 8.88
C ASP A 94 11.16 -12.97 9.80
N GLU A 95 10.42 -13.22 10.89
CA GLU A 95 10.67 -14.35 11.80
C GLU A 95 10.26 -15.71 11.18
N GLU A 96 9.19 -15.75 10.38
CA GLU A 96 8.65 -16.96 9.73
C GLU A 96 9.37 -17.33 8.42
N GLU A 97 10.03 -16.40 7.73
CA GLU A 97 10.90 -16.70 6.57
C GLU A 97 12.08 -17.61 6.94
N VAL A 98 12.49 -17.61 8.21
CA VAL A 98 13.55 -18.49 8.73
C VAL A 98 13.07 -19.94 8.89
N ASP A 99 11.75 -20.18 8.85
CA ASP A 99 11.14 -21.51 8.84
C ASP A 99 10.73 -21.89 7.41
N SER A 100 11.45 -22.84 6.81
CA SER A 100 11.20 -23.34 5.45
C SER A 100 9.84 -24.01 5.25
N ASN A 101 9.06 -24.21 6.31
CA ASN A 101 7.69 -24.74 6.25
C ASN A 101 6.61 -23.66 6.39
N SER A 102 6.97 -22.38 6.48
CA SER A 102 5.99 -21.31 6.64
C SER A 102 5.23 -21.04 5.33
N GLU A 103 3.96 -20.61 5.47
CA GLU A 103 3.11 -20.22 4.34
C GLU A 103 3.72 -19.06 3.54
N ILE A 104 4.58 -18.27 4.18
CA ILE A 104 5.29 -17.13 3.61
C ILE A 104 6.40 -17.61 2.69
N TYR A 105 7.22 -18.56 3.13
CA TYR A 105 8.27 -19.18 2.31
C TYR A 105 7.67 -19.83 1.05
N SER A 106 6.46 -20.38 1.16
CA SER A 106 5.78 -20.99 0.00
C SER A 106 5.30 -20.01 -1.07
N GLN A 107 5.29 -18.71 -0.76
CA GLN A 107 4.86 -17.63 -1.66
C GLN A 107 6.02 -16.77 -2.21
N MET A 108 7.26 -17.00 -1.77
CA MET A 108 8.48 -16.30 -2.22
C MET A 108 9.31 -17.15 -3.16
#